data_AF-A0A4R2KBQ8-F1
#
_entry.id   AF-A0A4R2KBQ8-F1
#
_cell.length_a   1.000
_cell.length_b   1.000
_cell.length_c   1.000
_cell.angle_alpha   90.00
_cell.angle_beta   90.00
_cell.angle_gamma   90.00
#
_symmetry.space_group_name_H-M   'P 1'
#
loop_
_entity.id
_entity.type
_entity.pdbx_description
1 polymer ?
#
loop_
_entity_poly.entity_id
_entity_poly.type
_entity_poly.pdbx_seq_one_letter_code
_entity_poly.pdbx_strand_id
1 'polypeptide(L)'
;MRPVLHGDVVAAARALYVRSPEERLAAMALMLARADAADAYRKRFHRAHPEWGNGSLMALACRQDLPPEPPLDDPDYCRCLALVLASLADSRMSKAAFSGRC
;
A
#
# COMPACT_ATOMS: atom_id res chain seq x y z
N MET A 1 0.70 10.06 -2.52
CA MET A 1 -0.39 9.06 -2.53
C MET A 1 -1.75 9.73 -2.42
N ARG A 2 -2.77 9.13 -3.04
CA ARG A 2 -4.18 9.48 -2.86
C ARG A 2 -4.69 9.09 -1.45
N PRO A 3 -5.87 9.58 -1.04
CA PRO A 3 -6.54 9.04 0.14
C PRO A 3 -6.65 7.52 0.05
N VAL A 4 -6.12 6.84 1.07
CA VAL A 4 -6.16 5.37 1.18
C VAL A 4 -7.51 4.99 1.77
N LEU A 5 -8.26 4.15 1.05
CA LEU A 5 -9.56 3.63 1.44
C LEU A 5 -9.43 2.27 2.14
N HIS A 6 -10.50 1.81 2.78
CA HIS A 6 -10.48 0.48 3.41
C HIS A 6 -10.18 -0.65 2.40
N GLY A 7 -10.73 -0.57 1.18
CA GLY A 7 -10.44 -1.54 0.12
C GLY A 7 -8.97 -1.58 -0.31
N ASP A 8 -8.25 -0.46 -0.21
CA ASP A 8 -6.80 -0.43 -0.45
C ASP A 8 -6.03 -1.22 0.62
N VAL A 9 -6.46 -1.12 1.89
CA VAL A 9 -5.85 -1.83 3.02
C VAL A 9 -6.06 -3.34 2.87
N VAL A 10 -7.29 -3.76 2.57
CA VAL A 10 -7.64 -5.17 2.35
C VAL A 10 -6.87 -5.74 1.16
N ALA A 11 -6.80 -5.03 0.04
CA ALA A 11 -6.07 -5.47 -1.15
C ALA A 11 -4.56 -5.61 -0.87
N ALA A 12 -3.95 -4.63 -0.19
CA ALA A 12 -2.54 -4.71 0.20
C ALA A 12 -2.27 -5.85 1.17
N ALA A 13 -3.11 -6.04 2.18
CA ALA A 13 -2.97 -7.14 3.14
C ALA A 13 -3.06 -8.51 2.44
N ARG A 14 -3.98 -8.68 1.48
CA ARG A 14 -4.08 -9.89 0.66
C ARG A 14 -2.82 -10.12 -0.19
N ALA A 15 -2.25 -9.06 -0.77
CA ALA A 15 -0.99 -9.17 -1.52
C ALA A 15 0.20 -9.55 -0.63
N LEU A 16 0.23 -9.08 0.63
CA LEU A 16 1.27 -9.45 1.61
C LEU A 16 1.07 -10.86 2.17
N TYR A 17 -0.17 -11.33 2.29
CA TYR A 17 -0.49 -12.64 2.83
C TYR A 17 0.14 -13.79 2.03
N VAL A 18 0.22 -13.64 0.70
CA VAL A 18 0.88 -14.62 -0.20
C VAL A 18 2.40 -14.66 -0.01
N ARG A 19 3.00 -13.67 0.67
CA ARG A 19 4.44 -13.59 0.89
C ARG A 19 4.84 -14.23 2.21
N SER A 20 6.07 -14.72 2.27
CA SER A 20 6.65 -15.21 3.51
C SER A 20 6.73 -14.07 4.54
N PRO A 21 6.62 -14.37 5.85
CA PRO A 21 6.62 -13.33 6.88
C PRO A 21 7.81 -12.36 6.81
N GLU A 22 8.97 -12.86 6.42
CA GLU A 22 10.23 -12.10 6.32
C GLU A 22 10.19 -11.05 5.19
N GLU A 23 9.44 -11.32 4.12
CA GLU A 23 9.35 -10.44 2.95
C GLU A 23 8.29 -9.36 3.10
N ARG A 24 7.31 -9.54 3.99
CA ARG A 24 6.11 -8.69 4.07
C ARG A 24 6.46 -7.23 4.33
N LEU A 25 7.41 -6.95 5.22
CA LEU A 25 7.81 -5.58 5.53
C LEU A 25 8.45 -4.88 4.32
N ALA A 26 9.40 -5.55 3.66
CA ALA A 26 10.06 -5.01 2.47
C ALA A 26 9.07 -4.83 1.31
N ALA A 27 8.16 -5.79 1.11
CA ALA A 27 7.10 -5.71 0.10
C ALA A 27 6.15 -4.53 0.36
N MET A 28 5.77 -4.30 1.63
CA MET A 28 4.91 -3.18 2.01
C MET A 28 5.59 -1.83 1.75
N ALA A 29 6.86 -1.69 2.15
CA ALA A 29 7.64 -0.48 1.89
C ALA A 29 7.75 -0.18 0.39
N LEU A 30 8.00 -1.21 -0.43
CA LEU A 30 8.07 -1.08 -1.88
C LEU A 30 6.72 -0.69 -2.51
N MET A 31 5.61 -1.24 -2.01
CA MET A 31 4.27 -0.83 -2.47
C MET A 31 3.99 0.64 -2.18
N LEU A 32 4.33 1.12 -0.98
CA LEU A 32 4.17 2.53 -0.63
C LEU A 32 5.02 3.45 -1.50
N ALA A 33 6.29 3.11 -1.73
CA ALA A 33 7.18 3.87 -2.60
C ALA A 33 6.65 3.95 -4.03
N ARG A 34 6.17 2.82 -4.59
CA ARG A 34 5.56 2.78 -5.93
C ARG A 34 4.27 3.59 -5.99
N ALA A 35 3.44 3.53 -4.95
CA ALA A 35 2.19 4.29 -4.89
C ALA A 35 2.44 5.81 -4.84
N ASP A 36 3.46 6.24 -4.09
CA ASP A 36 3.89 7.64 -4.07
C ASP A 36 4.47 8.08 -5.42
N ALA A 37 5.32 7.27 -6.05
CA ALA A 37 5.89 7.58 -7.36
C ALA A 37 4.82 7.66 -8.45
N ALA A 38 3.85 6.75 -8.46
CA ALA A 38 2.73 6.76 -9.40
C ALA A 38 1.81 7.99 -9.19
N ASP A 39 1.57 8.40 -7.93
CA ASP A 39 0.83 9.62 -7.64
C ASP A 39 1.59 10.89 -8.09
N ALA A 40 2.91 10.93 -7.90
CA ALA A 40 3.75 12.03 -8.38
C ALA A 40 3.74 12.11 -9.92
N TYR A 41 3.87 10.97 -10.61
CA TYR A 41 3.76 10.89 -12.07
C TYR A 41 2.41 11.41 -12.54
N ARG A 42 1.31 10.96 -11.92
CA ARG A 42 -0.04 11.43 -12.25
C ARG A 42 -0.21 12.93 -12.07
N LYS A 43 0.32 13.52 -11.00
CA LYS A 43 0.27 14.97 -10.76
C LYS A 43 1.05 15.76 -11.81
N ARG A 44 2.18 15.22 -12.28
CA ARG A 44 3.06 15.87 -13.25
C ARG A 44 2.57 15.75 -14.70
N PHE A 45 2.06 14.58 -15.08
CA PHE A 45 1.71 14.26 -16.48
C PHE A 45 0.20 14.17 -16.73
N HIS A 46 -0.63 14.34 -15.70
CA HIS A 46 -2.10 14.19 -15.74
C HIS A 46 -2.58 12.85 -16.31
N ARG A 47 -1.72 11.83 -16.28
CA ARG A 47 -1.98 10.47 -16.78
C ARG A 47 -1.60 9.44 -15.71
N ALA A 48 -2.31 8.31 -15.70
CA ALA A 48 -1.91 7.18 -14.86
C ALA A 48 -0.54 6.65 -15.29
N HIS A 49 0.27 6.18 -14.34
CA HIS A 49 1.54 5.54 -14.64
C HIS A 49 1.27 4.22 -15.39
N PRO A 50 1.92 3.96 -16.55
CA PRO A 50 1.61 2.81 -17.39
C PRO A 50 1.80 1.47 -16.66
N GLU A 51 2.77 1.38 -15.75
CA GLU A 51 3.04 0.15 -15.00
C GLU A 51 2.38 0.09 -13.62
N TRP A 52 2.11 1.23 -12.99
CA TRP A 52 1.73 1.29 -11.56
C TRP A 52 0.31 1.88 -11.35
N GLY A 53 -0.36 2.23 -12.45
CA GLY A 53 -1.72 2.73 -12.44
C GLY A 53 -1.83 4.16 -11.91
N ASN A 54 -2.98 4.46 -11.30
CA ASN A 54 -3.38 5.80 -10.92
C ASN A 54 -2.78 6.30 -9.58
N GLY A 55 -1.86 5.53 -8.97
CA GLY A 55 -1.27 5.83 -7.66
C GLY A 55 -2.14 5.47 -6.45
N SER A 56 -3.14 4.59 -6.61
CA SER A 56 -3.82 3.92 -5.50
C SER A 56 -3.09 2.62 -5.11
N LEU A 57 -3.16 2.28 -3.82
CA LEU A 57 -2.54 1.05 -3.30
C LEU A 57 -3.25 -0.18 -3.88
N MET A 58 -4.58 -0.12 -4.05
CA MET A 58 -5.39 -1.15 -4.69
C MET A 58 -4.98 -1.39 -6.14
N ALA A 59 -4.74 -0.34 -6.93
CA ALA A 59 -4.29 -0.52 -8.31
C ALA A 59 -2.91 -1.19 -8.41
N LEU A 60 -2.06 -1.09 -7.38
CA LEU A 60 -0.80 -1.82 -7.30
C LEU A 60 -0.98 -3.25 -6.79
N ALA A 61 -1.84 -3.45 -5.77
CA ALA A 61 -2.12 -4.75 -5.19
C ALA A 61 -2.86 -5.67 -6.17
N CYS A 62 -3.87 -5.17 -6.87
CA CYS A 62 -4.66 -5.92 -7.85
C CYS A 62 -3.91 -6.25 -9.15
N ARG A 63 -2.65 -5.82 -9.31
CA ARG A 63 -1.78 -6.32 -10.40
C ARG A 63 -1.19 -7.69 -10.09
N GLN A 64 -1.31 -8.13 -8.85
CA GLN A 64 -1.03 -9.50 -8.45
C GLN A 64 -2.36 -10.26 -8.43
N ASP A 65 -2.34 -11.55 -8.75
CA ASP A 65 -3.50 -12.41 -8.52
C ASP A 65 -3.75 -12.48 -7.02
N LEU A 66 -4.71 -11.67 -6.55
CA LEU A 66 -5.02 -11.57 -5.14
C LEU A 66 -5.79 -12.83 -4.73
N PRO A 67 -5.31 -13.60 -3.74
CA PRO A 67 -6.05 -14.76 -3.23
C PRO A 67 -7.40 -14.30 -2.68
N PRO A 68 -8.43 -15.15 -2.59
CA PRO A 68 -9.68 -14.80 -1.90
C PRO A 68 -9.36 -14.24 -0.51
N GLU A 69 -10.20 -13.32 -0.04
CA GLU A 69 -9.97 -12.67 1.25
C GLU A 69 -9.97 -13.72 2.39
N PRO A 70 -8.86 -13.86 3.14
CA PRO A 70 -8.83 -14.75 4.29
C PRO A 70 -9.75 -14.22 5.41
N PRO A 71 -10.28 -15.12 6.27
CA PRO A 71 -11.05 -14.69 7.44
C PRO A 71 -10.16 -13.94 8.44
N LEU A 72 -10.76 -13.03 9.21
CA LEU A 72 -10.05 -12.30 10.28
C LEU A 72 -9.61 -13.20 11.44
N ASP A 73 -10.16 -14.41 11.55
CA ASP A 73 -9.72 -15.41 12.53
C ASP A 73 -8.32 -15.96 12.22
N ASP A 74 -7.79 -15.72 11.02
CA ASP A 74 -6.42 -16.05 10.66
C ASP A 74 -5.44 -15.02 11.26
N PRO A 75 -4.57 -15.42 12.20
CA PRO A 75 -3.63 -14.51 12.85
C PRO A 75 -2.60 -13.92 11.88
N ASP A 76 -2.23 -14.63 10.81
CA ASP A 76 -1.28 -14.13 9.82
C ASP A 76 -1.91 -13.08 8.92
N TYR A 77 -3.20 -13.23 8.60
CA TYR A 77 -3.94 -12.20 7.89
C TYR A 77 -4.12 -10.94 8.75
N CYS A 78 -4.44 -11.10 10.03
CA CYS A 78 -4.48 -10.00 11.00
C CYS A 78 -3.13 -9.26 11.08
N ARG A 79 -2.00 -9.98 11.12
CA ARG A 79 -0.67 -9.37 11.09
C ARG A 79 -0.42 -8.59 9.81
N CYS A 80 -0.86 -9.10 8.64
CA CYS A 80 -0.77 -8.35 7.38
C CYS A 80 -1.58 -7.05 7.43
N LEU A 81 -2.82 -7.08 7.91
CA LEU A 81 -3.64 -5.88 8.07
C LEU A 81 -2.99 -4.87 9.03
N ALA A 82 -2.50 -5.33 10.18
CA ALA A 82 -1.82 -4.50 11.15
C ALA A 82 -0.56 -3.85 10.56
N LEU A 83 0.24 -4.62 9.80
CA LEU A 83 1.43 -4.11 9.13
C LEU A 83 1.09 -3.00 8.12
N VAL A 84 0.03 -3.19 7.32
CA VAL A 84 -0.42 -2.17 6.37
C VAL A 84 -0.82 -0.89 7.09
N LEU A 85 -1.65 -1.00 8.13
CA LEU A 85 -2.13 0.14 8.92
C LEU A 85 -0.98 0.88 9.63
N ALA A 86 -0.05 0.15 10.25
CA ALA A 86 1.13 0.71 10.90
C ALA A 86 2.00 1.48 9.89
N SER A 87 2.32 0.86 8.74
CA SER A 87 3.14 1.49 7.70
C SER A 87 2.49 2.77 7.14
N LEU A 88 1.16 2.81 7.05
CA LEU A 88 0.40 3.99 6.63
C LEU A 88 0.42 5.10 7.68
N ALA A 89 0.30 4.76 8.97
CA ALA A 89 0.42 5.72 10.07
C ALA A 89 1.81 6.38 10.07
N ASP A 90 2.87 5.57 10.01
CA ASP A 90 4.27 6.04 9.99
C ASP A 90 4.55 6.95 8.79
N SER A 91 4.04 6.56 7.61
CA SER A 91 4.16 7.35 6.39
C SER A 91 3.46 8.72 6.50
N ARG A 92 2.30 8.77 7.16
CA ARG A 92 1.56 10.03 7.37
C ARG A 92 2.26 10.93 8.39
N MET A 93 2.76 10.36 9.49
CA MET A 93 3.55 11.09 10.48
C MET A 93 4.81 11.69 9.86
N SER A 94 5.53 10.91 9.05
CA SER A 94 6.74 11.37 8.36
C SER A 94 6.45 12.53 7.40
N LYS A 95 5.34 12.47 6.66
CA LYS A 95 4.91 13.55 5.75
C LYS A 95 4.45 14.80 6.49
N ALA A 96 3.70 14.64 7.59
CA ALA A 96 3.30 15.75 8.44
C ALA A 96 4.52 16.48 9.02
N ALA A 97 5.49 15.72 9.55
CA ALA A 97 6.74 16.25 10.07
C ALA A 97 7.55 16.99 9.00
N PHE A 98 7.54 16.52 7.75
CA PHE A 98 8.19 17.21 6.63
C PHE A 98 7.46 18.51 6.24
N SER A 99 6.13 18.54 6.27
CA SER A 99 5.35 19.74 5.91
C SER A 99 5.38 20.85 6.96
N GLY A 100 5.58 20.51 8.24
CA GLY A 100 5.65 21.49 9.34
C GLY A 100 7.03 22.15 9.54
N ARG A 101 8.00 21.85 8.68
CA ARG A 101 9.35 22.46 8.68
C ARG A 101 9.55 23.50 7.57
N CYS A 102 8.48 23.92 6.91
CA CYS A 102 8.48 24.98 5.91
C CYS A 102 7.87 26.27 6.47
#